data_AF-A0A8T1Q7E0-F1
#
_entry.id   AF-A0A8T1Q7E0-F1
#
_cell.length_a   1.000
_cell.length_b   1.000
_cell.length_c   1.000
_cell.angle_alpha   90.00
_cell.angle_beta   90.00
_cell.angle_gamma   90.00
#
_symmetry.space_group_name_H-M   'P 1'
#
loop_
_entity.id
_entity.type
_entity.pdbx_description
1 polymer ?
#
loop_
_entity_poly.entity_id
_entity_poly.type
_entity_poly.pdbx_seq_one_letter_code
_entity_poly.pdbx_strand_id
1 'polypeptide(L)'
;MWIEILCCLFIYILFRLFFYDDDVLETETSDSSALFVVANRFEKLYGGKVYVGLRIPDADTGSRQNVDMVLVTEGEAVVISVKNLSGIVTLNADGSWNCESRNKHKIERLPDPLMETKKQASILESYLEQRGVALPEGYFSCKVVLPNPKLCIIPSCDFPSEVITYDQWIKQKPEYKNMFSGWLKGAFRSGKKEMQESIQEKLNFILSTAPMWDRLELKGNKYVLGEFLEFKGKQEDIQDLKNIKRSKVSHLIIQKTSMFGFAPSKLQVLYSPRDYRSEGTSDSESKEVTVRSSTEVLFQPQNSAKVRKFKLSSIVSLSLTA
;
A
#
# COMPACT_ATOMS: atom_id res chain seq x y z
N MET A 1 -36.24 4.83 32.59
CA MET A 1 -35.73 5.84 31.63
C MET A 1 -34.28 6.25 31.86
N TRP A 2 -33.92 7.07 32.85
CA TRP A 2 -32.51 7.54 32.98
C TRP A 2 -31.51 6.43 33.33
N ILE A 3 -31.93 5.45 34.14
CA ILE A 3 -31.11 4.30 34.54
C ILE A 3 -30.85 3.36 33.36
N GLU A 4 -31.83 3.16 32.48
CA GLU A 4 -31.66 2.34 31.27
C GLU A 4 -30.72 3.01 30.27
N ILE A 5 -30.81 4.34 30.11
CA ILE A 5 -29.89 5.11 29.25
C ILE A 5 -28.46 5.00 29.79
N LEU A 6 -28.24 5.17 31.10
CA LEU A 6 -26.93 5.01 31.73
C LEU A 6 -26.39 3.58 31.58
N CYS A 7 -27.26 2.57 31.72
CA CYS A 7 -26.87 1.17 31.57
C CYS A 7 -26.50 0.84 30.12
N CYS A 8 -27.27 1.33 29.14
CA CYS A 8 -26.93 1.22 27.72
C CYS A 8 -25.63 1.95 27.38
N LEU A 9 -25.38 3.12 27.97
CA LEU A 9 -24.13 3.87 27.78
C LEU A 9 -22.94 3.13 28.38
N PHE A 10 -23.11 2.51 29.54
CA PHE A 10 -22.08 1.72 30.21
C PHE A 10 -21.78 0.41 29.45
N ILE A 11 -22.82 -0.27 28.95
CA ILE A 11 -22.68 -1.43 28.06
C ILE A 11 -22.02 -1.02 26.75
N TYR A 12 -22.38 0.12 26.16
CA TYR A 12 -21.73 0.65 24.95
C TYR A 12 -20.25 0.97 25.20
N ILE A 13 -19.92 1.59 26.33
CA ILE A 13 -18.53 1.87 26.73
C ILE A 13 -17.76 0.58 26.97
N LEU A 14 -18.33 -0.41 27.65
CA LEU A 14 -17.72 -1.72 27.86
C LEU A 14 -17.55 -2.48 26.54
N PHE A 15 -18.54 -2.44 25.66
CA PHE A 15 -18.48 -3.05 24.33
C PHE A 15 -17.41 -2.36 23.48
N ARG A 16 -17.27 -1.03 23.60
CA ARG A 16 -16.18 -0.29 22.98
C ARG A 16 -14.84 -0.69 23.59
N LEU A 17 -14.67 -0.69 24.91
CA LEU A 17 -13.40 -1.07 25.56
C LEU A 17 -12.97 -2.54 25.29
N PHE A 18 -13.91 -3.47 25.13
CA PHE A 18 -13.59 -4.89 24.90
C PHE A 18 -13.49 -5.29 23.42
N PHE A 19 -14.27 -4.65 22.53
CA PHE A 19 -14.27 -4.98 21.09
C PHE A 19 -13.53 -3.96 20.22
N TYR A 20 -13.39 -2.72 20.69
CA TYR A 20 -12.44 -1.74 20.16
C TYR A 20 -11.20 -1.75 21.04
N ASP A 21 -10.14 -2.40 20.55
CA ASP A 21 -8.79 -2.29 21.13
C ASP A 21 -8.38 -0.80 21.03
N ASP A 22 -8.59 -0.05 22.11
CA ASP A 22 -8.23 1.36 22.26
C ASP A 22 -6.69 1.56 22.34
N ASP A 23 -5.89 0.49 22.15
CA ASP A 23 -4.47 0.60 21.80
C ASP A 23 -4.25 0.99 20.31
N VAL A 24 -5.31 1.13 19.52
CA VAL A 24 -5.30 1.76 18.18
C VAL A 24 -5.73 3.23 18.28
N LEU A 25 -5.29 3.93 19.33
CA LEU A 25 -5.32 5.38 19.42
C LEU A 25 -4.70 6.01 18.17
N GLU A 26 -5.50 6.84 17.50
CA GLU A 26 -5.10 7.79 16.45
C GLU A 26 -4.09 7.27 15.43
N THR A 27 -4.44 6.17 14.76
CA THR A 27 -4.10 6.11 13.33
C THR A 27 -5.01 7.10 12.63
N GLU A 28 -4.68 8.40 12.70
CA GLU A 28 -4.90 9.31 11.58
C GLU A 28 -4.63 8.47 10.33
N THR A 29 -5.66 8.25 9.50
CA THR A 29 -5.63 7.42 8.28
C THR A 29 -4.20 7.23 7.78
N SER A 30 -3.56 6.09 8.09
CA SER A 30 -2.13 5.94 7.81
C SER A 30 -1.90 6.17 6.32
N ASP A 31 -0.80 6.81 5.94
CA ASP A 31 -0.47 7.05 4.52
C ASP A 31 -0.60 5.76 3.70
N SER A 32 -0.18 4.62 4.28
CA SER A 32 -0.39 3.29 3.72
C SER A 32 -1.86 2.93 3.52
N SER A 33 -2.76 3.19 4.48
CA SER A 33 -4.19 2.90 4.29
C SER A 33 -4.80 3.74 3.17
N ALA A 34 -4.46 5.03 3.07
CA ALA A 34 -4.89 5.88 1.96
C ALA A 34 -4.37 5.35 0.61
N LEU A 35 -3.11 4.93 0.57
CA LEU A 35 -2.48 4.30 -0.59
C LEU A 35 -3.27 3.07 -1.08
N PHE A 36 -3.62 2.14 -0.20
CA PHE A 36 -4.39 0.94 -0.58
C PHE A 36 -5.83 1.25 -1.00
N VAL A 37 -6.47 2.29 -0.43
CA VAL A 37 -7.80 2.73 -0.88
C VAL A 37 -7.72 3.29 -2.32
N VAL A 38 -6.70 4.09 -2.63
CA VAL A 38 -6.45 4.60 -3.99
C VAL A 38 -6.20 3.44 -4.95
N ALA A 39 -5.31 2.52 -4.59
CA ALA A 39 -4.96 1.35 -5.40
C ALA A 39 -6.20 0.50 -5.74
N ASN A 40 -6.97 0.09 -4.72
CA ASN A 40 -8.17 -0.72 -4.91
C ASN A 40 -9.22 -0.03 -5.80
N ARG A 41 -9.32 1.30 -5.72
CA ARG A 41 -10.25 2.05 -6.56
C ARG A 41 -9.76 2.12 -8.01
N PHE A 42 -8.49 2.39 -8.24
CA PHE A 42 -7.93 2.46 -9.60
C PHE A 42 -7.96 1.11 -10.30
N GLU A 43 -7.67 0.02 -9.60
CA GLU A 43 -7.80 -1.34 -10.14
C GLU A 43 -9.25 -1.60 -10.61
N LYS A 44 -10.25 -1.25 -9.79
CA LYS A 44 -11.67 -1.39 -10.14
C LYS A 44 -12.15 -0.47 -11.25
N LEU A 45 -11.64 0.77 -11.30
CA LEU A 45 -12.10 1.77 -12.26
C LEU A 45 -11.55 1.53 -13.66
N TYR A 46 -10.28 1.11 -13.76
CA TYR A 46 -9.56 1.12 -15.03
C TYR A 46 -9.38 -0.24 -15.66
N GLY A 47 -9.52 -1.32 -14.88
CA GLY A 47 -9.21 -2.66 -15.36
C GLY A 47 -7.70 -2.78 -15.61
N GLY A 48 -7.04 -3.61 -14.82
CA GLY A 48 -5.59 -3.73 -14.85
C GLY A 48 -5.07 -4.27 -13.53
N LYS A 49 -3.77 -4.16 -13.33
CA LYS A 49 -3.12 -4.61 -12.10
C LYS A 49 -2.37 -3.46 -11.45
N VAL A 50 -2.54 -3.32 -10.14
CA VAL A 50 -1.84 -2.31 -9.35
C VAL A 50 -0.75 -2.97 -8.50
N TYR A 51 0.46 -2.47 -8.64
CA TYR A 51 1.62 -2.86 -7.84
C TYR A 51 1.89 -1.78 -6.81
N VAL A 52 1.84 -2.10 -5.52
CA VAL A 52 1.89 -1.12 -4.42
C VAL A 52 3.18 -1.29 -3.61
N GLY A 53 3.86 -0.19 -3.29
CA GLY A 53 5.00 -0.15 -2.39
C GLY A 53 6.28 -0.76 -2.97
N LEU A 54 6.57 -0.49 -4.24
CA LEU A 54 7.80 -0.95 -4.89
C LEU A 54 9.05 -0.26 -4.30
N ARG A 55 10.17 -0.97 -4.29
CA ARG A 55 11.48 -0.52 -3.80
C ARG A 55 12.52 -0.71 -4.90
N ILE A 56 12.44 0.14 -5.92
CA ILE A 56 13.23 0.00 -7.14
C ILE A 56 14.70 0.40 -6.87
N PRO A 57 15.67 -0.47 -7.18
CA PRO A 57 17.08 -0.09 -7.08
C PRO A 57 17.40 0.99 -8.12
N ASP A 58 17.98 2.10 -7.66
CA ASP A 58 18.48 3.16 -8.51
C ASP A 58 19.92 2.84 -8.91
N ALA A 59 20.15 2.71 -10.22
CA ALA A 59 21.45 2.38 -10.77
C ALA A 59 22.49 3.47 -10.54
N ASP A 60 22.07 4.75 -10.46
CA ASP A 60 22.97 5.88 -10.35
C ASP A 60 23.41 6.10 -8.90
N THR A 61 22.49 5.93 -7.95
CA THR A 61 22.75 6.21 -6.53
C THR A 61 23.04 4.97 -5.70
N GLY A 62 22.76 3.77 -6.22
CA GLY A 62 22.84 2.51 -5.49
C GLY A 62 21.83 2.35 -4.35
N SER A 63 20.96 3.35 -4.15
CA SER A 63 19.92 3.34 -3.13
C SER A 63 18.60 2.78 -3.68
N ARG A 64 17.68 2.36 -2.81
CA ARG A 64 16.35 1.91 -3.25
C ARG A 64 15.38 3.07 -3.18
N GLN A 65 14.74 3.38 -4.30
CA GLN A 65 13.68 4.38 -4.39
C GLN A 65 12.33 3.75 -4.12
N ASN A 66 11.52 4.42 -3.30
CA ASN A 66 10.17 3.98 -3.01
C ASN A 66 9.22 4.49 -4.08
N VAL A 67 8.50 3.60 -4.75
CA VAL A 67 7.41 3.94 -5.64
C VAL A 67 6.11 3.50 -5.00
N ASP A 68 5.23 4.47 -4.75
CA ASP A 68 3.97 4.27 -4.03
C ASP A 68 3.08 3.24 -4.73
N MET A 69 2.79 3.43 -6.02
CA MET A 69 2.19 2.38 -6.85
C MET A 69 2.42 2.56 -8.35
N VAL A 70 2.25 1.46 -9.09
CA VAL A 70 2.24 1.42 -10.56
C VAL A 70 0.97 0.71 -11.01
N LEU A 71 0.13 1.40 -11.79
CA LEU A 71 -1.03 0.82 -12.47
C LEU A 71 -0.61 0.37 -13.88
N VAL A 72 -0.80 -0.90 -14.20
CA VAL A 72 -0.57 -1.46 -15.54
C VAL A 72 -1.91 -1.82 -16.17
N THR A 73 -2.17 -1.26 -17.35
CA THR A 73 -3.35 -1.56 -18.17
C THR A 73 -2.92 -2.10 -19.55
N GLU A 74 -3.86 -2.40 -20.45
CA GLU A 74 -3.55 -2.92 -21.79
C GLU A 74 -2.73 -1.96 -22.67
N GLY A 75 -2.76 -0.65 -22.39
CA GLY A 75 -2.17 0.36 -23.28
C GLY A 75 -1.10 1.26 -22.66
N GLU A 76 -0.96 1.25 -21.34
CA GLU A 76 -0.06 2.18 -20.62
C GLU A 76 0.25 1.68 -19.21
N ALA A 77 1.33 2.24 -18.64
CA ALA A 77 1.65 2.13 -17.25
C ALA A 77 1.71 3.51 -16.59
N VAL A 78 1.14 3.63 -15.39
CA VAL A 78 1.05 4.91 -14.68
C VAL A 78 1.72 4.79 -13.33
N VAL A 79 2.75 5.61 -13.11
CA VAL A 79 3.42 5.76 -11.82
C VAL A 79 2.64 6.78 -11.00
N ILE A 80 2.15 6.37 -9.84
CA ILE A 80 1.26 7.19 -9.02
C ILE A 80 1.88 7.38 -7.64
N SER A 81 2.13 8.63 -7.25
CA SER A 81 2.41 8.97 -5.86
C SER A 81 1.13 9.38 -5.13
N VAL A 82 0.97 8.91 -3.90
CA VAL A 82 -0.19 9.22 -3.06
C VAL A 82 0.28 10.04 -1.87
N LYS A 83 -0.20 11.28 -1.76
CA LYS A 83 0.12 12.17 -0.63
C LYS A 83 -1.15 12.40 0.19
N ASN A 84 -1.26 11.74 1.35
CA ASN A 84 -2.44 11.82 2.23
C ASN A 84 -2.44 13.08 3.13
N LEU A 85 -2.26 14.24 2.50
CA LEU A 85 -2.11 15.53 3.19
C LEU A 85 -3.43 15.99 3.81
N SER A 86 -3.38 16.71 4.92
CA SER A 86 -4.57 17.35 5.52
C SER A 86 -4.28 18.80 5.87
N GLY A 87 -5.34 19.61 6.00
CA GLY A 87 -5.19 21.05 6.27
C GLY A 87 -5.06 21.86 5.00
N ILE A 88 -4.23 22.89 4.98
CA ILE A 88 -4.13 23.83 3.85
C ILE A 88 -2.82 23.59 3.10
N VAL A 89 -2.88 23.50 1.77
CA VAL A 89 -1.69 23.43 0.91
C VAL A 89 -1.53 24.71 0.13
N THR A 90 -0.31 25.25 0.13
CA THR A 90 0.09 26.40 -0.70
C THR A 90 1.25 26.02 -1.60
N LEU A 91 1.13 26.40 -2.88
CA LEU A 91 2.19 26.19 -3.86
C LEU A 91 3.19 27.35 -3.78
N ASN A 92 4.47 27.03 -3.68
CA ASN A 92 5.53 28.02 -3.76
C ASN A 92 5.97 28.22 -5.21
N ALA A 93 6.64 29.36 -5.48
CA ALA A 93 7.15 29.68 -6.81
C ALA A 93 8.21 28.69 -7.34
N ASP A 94 8.87 27.94 -6.45
CA ASP A 94 9.84 26.89 -6.80
C ASP A 94 9.19 25.51 -7.03
N GLY A 95 7.85 25.42 -7.04
CA GLY A 95 7.10 24.17 -7.22
C GLY A 95 6.95 23.33 -5.94
N SER A 96 7.64 23.70 -4.86
CA SER A 96 7.49 23.03 -3.56
C SER A 96 6.16 23.38 -2.88
N TRP A 97 5.68 22.51 -1.99
CA TRP A 97 4.37 22.67 -1.36
C TRP A 97 4.55 22.92 0.14
N ASN A 98 3.92 23.96 0.66
CA ASN A 98 3.81 24.16 2.10
C ASN A 98 2.48 23.60 2.58
N CYS A 99 2.53 22.67 3.53
CA CYS A 99 1.37 22.02 4.11
C CYS A 99 1.20 22.50 5.54
N GLU A 100 0.10 23.19 5.82
CA GLU A 100 -0.29 23.62 7.15
C GLU A 100 -1.34 22.66 7.69
N SER A 101 -0.95 21.78 8.60
CA SER A 101 -1.88 20.86 9.25
C SER A 101 -2.69 21.60 10.32
N ARG A 102 -4.01 21.37 10.35
CA ARG A 102 -4.88 21.96 11.40
C ARG A 102 -4.49 21.54 12.82
N ASN A 103 -3.83 20.39 12.97
CA ASN A 103 -3.49 19.80 14.27
C ASN A 103 -2.06 20.11 14.72
N LYS A 104 -1.21 20.62 13.82
CA LYS A 104 0.19 20.93 14.10
C LYS A 104 0.44 22.39 13.74
N HIS A 105 0.85 23.22 14.70
CA HIS A 105 1.27 24.62 14.47
C HIS A 105 2.58 24.74 13.64
N LYS A 106 2.90 23.73 12.81
CA LYS A 106 4.12 23.65 12.02
C LYS A 106 3.75 23.49 10.56
N ILE A 107 4.26 24.40 9.75
CA ILE A 107 4.23 24.29 8.29
C ILE A 107 5.29 23.27 7.88
N GLU A 108 4.86 22.24 7.17
CA GLU A 108 5.74 21.25 6.56
C GLU A 108 6.00 21.62 5.10
N ARG A 109 7.26 21.79 4.73
CA ARG A 109 7.66 22.02 3.34
C ARG A 109 7.93 20.66 2.69
N LEU A 110 7.12 20.32 1.70
CA LEU A 110 7.31 19.17 0.84
C LEU A 110 7.98 19.60 -0.46
N PRO A 111 9.00 18.86 -0.96
CA PRO A 111 9.50 19.07 -2.31
C PRO A 111 8.37 18.83 -3.32
N ASP A 112 8.53 19.33 -4.55
CA ASP A 112 7.53 19.16 -5.60
C ASP A 112 7.21 17.66 -5.82
N PRO A 113 6.01 17.19 -5.44
CA PRO A 113 5.65 15.79 -5.53
C PRO A 113 5.63 15.28 -6.98
N LEU A 114 5.37 16.15 -7.96
CA LEU A 114 5.37 15.77 -9.36
C LEU A 114 6.79 15.53 -9.87
N MET A 115 7.73 16.40 -9.49
CA MET A 115 9.13 16.21 -9.87
C MET A 115 9.73 14.96 -9.21
N GLU A 116 9.36 14.69 -7.95
CA GLU A 116 9.72 13.44 -7.27
C GLU A 116 9.15 12.22 -8.00
N THR A 117 7.86 12.25 -8.37
CA THR A 117 7.20 11.15 -9.07
C THR A 117 7.79 10.92 -10.46
N LYS A 118 8.10 11.99 -11.21
CA LYS A 118 8.76 11.90 -12.52
C LYS A 118 10.15 11.26 -12.40
N LYS A 119 10.92 11.65 -11.38
CA LYS A 119 12.22 11.02 -11.11
C LYS A 119 12.05 9.52 -10.81
N GLN A 120 11.08 9.15 -9.97
CA GLN A 120 10.77 7.76 -9.66
C GLN A 120 10.37 6.96 -10.91
N ALA A 121 9.59 7.57 -11.81
CA ALA A 121 9.22 6.95 -13.07
C ALA A 121 10.42 6.71 -13.99
N SER A 122 11.32 7.68 -14.14
CA SER A 122 12.55 7.48 -14.91
C SER A 122 13.44 6.37 -14.33
N ILE A 123 13.52 6.27 -13.00
CA ILE A 123 14.29 5.18 -12.34
C ILE A 123 13.62 3.82 -12.58
N LEU A 124 12.28 3.76 -12.51
CA LEU A 124 11.52 2.55 -12.83
C LEU A 124 11.69 2.15 -14.31
N GLU A 125 11.68 3.11 -15.22
CA GLU A 125 11.89 2.87 -16.65
C GLU A 125 13.28 2.28 -16.91
N SER A 126 14.35 2.89 -16.36
CA SER A 126 15.71 2.33 -16.42
C SER A 126 15.79 0.92 -15.84
N TYR A 127 15.08 0.65 -14.74
CA TYR A 127 15.03 -0.68 -14.14
C TYR A 127 14.35 -1.72 -15.04
N LEU A 128 13.30 -1.33 -15.76
CA LEU A 128 12.59 -2.19 -16.71
C LEU A 128 13.43 -2.46 -17.96
N GLU A 129 14.12 -1.45 -18.47
CA GLU A 129 15.06 -1.57 -19.59
C GLU A 129 16.18 -2.55 -19.28
N GLN A 130 16.78 -2.45 -18.09
CA GLN A 130 17.81 -3.39 -17.62
C GLN A 130 17.30 -4.83 -17.52
N ARG A 131 15.98 -5.02 -17.39
CA ARG A 131 15.31 -6.33 -17.37
C ARG A 131 14.74 -6.74 -18.74
N GLY A 132 15.13 -6.04 -19.81
CA GLY A 132 14.81 -6.39 -21.19
C GLY A 132 13.47 -5.88 -21.68
N VAL A 133 12.87 -4.89 -21.00
CA VAL A 133 11.65 -4.21 -21.44
C VAL A 133 11.96 -2.75 -21.74
N ALA A 134 12.19 -2.46 -23.02
CA ALA A 134 12.22 -1.09 -23.53
C ALA A 134 10.79 -0.65 -23.85
N LEU A 135 10.36 0.45 -23.26
CA LEU A 135 9.00 0.94 -23.43
C LEU A 135 8.94 1.99 -24.55
N PRO A 136 7.86 2.01 -25.34
CA PRO A 136 7.64 3.08 -26.29
C PRO A 136 7.52 4.43 -25.60
N GLU A 137 7.96 5.49 -26.28
CA GLU A 137 7.78 6.85 -25.81
C GLU A 137 6.30 7.15 -25.51
N GLY A 138 6.03 7.70 -24.33
CA GLY A 138 4.67 8.02 -23.87
C GLY A 138 3.89 6.84 -23.28
N TYR A 139 4.48 5.63 -23.18
CA TYR A 139 3.83 4.49 -22.51
C TYR A 139 3.76 4.68 -20.99
N PHE A 140 4.75 5.35 -20.40
CA PHE A 140 4.75 5.73 -18.99
C PHE A 140 4.18 7.13 -18.78
N SER A 141 3.29 7.26 -17.79
CA SER A 141 2.85 8.56 -17.29
C SER A 141 2.95 8.65 -15.78
N CYS A 142 2.93 9.87 -15.25
CA CYS A 142 3.06 10.16 -13.82
C CYS A 142 1.82 10.87 -13.30
N LYS A 143 1.34 10.49 -12.12
CA LYS A 143 0.23 11.17 -11.42
C LYS A 143 0.53 11.32 -9.94
N VAL A 144 0.01 12.40 -9.34
CA VAL A 144 0.00 12.60 -7.89
C VAL A 144 -1.45 12.63 -7.42
N VAL A 145 -1.82 11.80 -6.46
CA VAL A 145 -3.18 11.72 -5.92
C VAL A 145 -3.21 12.27 -4.50
N LEU A 146 -4.18 13.16 -4.24
CA LEU A 146 -4.44 13.75 -2.93
C LEU A 146 -5.79 13.24 -2.41
N PRO A 147 -5.83 12.06 -1.78
CA PRO A 147 -7.08 11.35 -1.48
C PRO A 147 -7.79 11.83 -0.20
N ASN A 148 -7.27 12.85 0.48
CA ASN A 148 -7.80 13.27 1.77
C ASN A 148 -8.89 14.35 1.61
N PRO A 149 -10.13 14.12 2.05
CA PRO A 149 -11.19 15.14 2.02
C PRO A 149 -10.91 16.35 2.91
N LYS A 150 -10.04 16.20 3.91
CA LYS A 150 -9.70 17.28 4.86
C LYS A 150 -8.65 18.23 4.29
N LEU A 151 -8.24 18.03 3.04
CA LEU A 151 -7.33 18.91 2.33
C LEU A 151 -8.11 20.09 1.74
N CYS A 152 -7.75 21.29 2.16
CA CYS A 152 -8.24 22.55 1.63
C CYS A 152 -7.18 23.11 0.67
N ILE A 153 -7.59 23.36 -0.57
CA ILE A 153 -6.75 23.95 -1.61
C ILE A 153 -7.13 25.42 -1.71
N ILE A 154 -6.14 26.33 -1.64
CA ILE A 154 -6.39 27.75 -1.83
C ILE A 154 -6.74 27.99 -3.32
N PRO A 155 -7.81 28.73 -3.65
CA PRO A 155 -8.27 28.92 -5.04
C PRO A 155 -7.23 29.49 -6.02
N SER A 156 -6.14 30.08 -5.55
CA SER A 156 -5.03 30.58 -6.37
C SER A 156 -3.98 29.51 -6.72
N CYS A 157 -4.12 28.28 -6.23
CA CYS A 157 -3.23 27.16 -6.52
C CYS A 157 -3.73 26.42 -7.76
N ASP A 158 -3.22 26.78 -8.94
CA ASP A 158 -3.44 26.00 -10.17
C ASP A 158 -2.50 24.80 -10.17
N PHE A 159 -3.00 23.65 -9.70
CA PHE A 159 -2.24 22.42 -9.80
C PHE A 159 -2.11 21.97 -11.26
N PRO A 160 -0.98 21.37 -11.64
CA PRO A 160 -0.85 20.70 -12.93
C PRO A 160 -1.90 19.60 -13.11
N SER A 161 -2.22 19.28 -14.36
CA SER A 161 -3.22 18.26 -14.76
C SER A 161 -2.89 16.83 -14.26
N GLU A 162 -1.67 16.63 -13.82
CA GLU A 162 -1.13 15.40 -13.27
C GLU A 162 -1.44 15.23 -11.78
N VAL A 163 -1.88 16.29 -11.10
CA VAL A 163 -2.37 16.23 -9.72
C VAL A 163 -3.88 15.97 -9.73
N ILE A 164 -4.29 14.91 -9.06
CA ILE A 164 -5.68 14.51 -8.90
C ILE A 164 -6.09 14.82 -7.45
N THR A 165 -6.93 15.83 -7.30
CA THR A 165 -7.51 16.22 -6.01
C THR A 165 -8.58 15.23 -5.54
N TYR A 166 -8.95 15.28 -4.26
CA TYR A 166 -9.99 14.41 -3.69
C TYR A 166 -11.31 14.48 -4.49
N ASP A 167 -11.76 15.70 -4.83
CA ASP A 167 -13.02 15.89 -5.55
C ASP A 167 -12.97 15.31 -6.97
N GLN A 168 -11.84 15.48 -7.67
CA GLN A 168 -11.63 14.89 -8.98
C GLN A 168 -11.56 13.37 -8.89
N TRP A 169 -10.80 12.85 -7.93
CA TRP A 169 -10.65 11.41 -7.68
C TRP A 169 -11.98 10.74 -7.36
N ILE A 170 -12.84 11.38 -6.57
CA ILE A 170 -14.18 10.84 -6.27
C ILE A 170 -15.13 10.90 -7.46
N LYS A 171 -15.03 11.92 -8.31
CA LYS A 171 -15.90 12.08 -9.48
C LYS A 171 -15.49 11.20 -10.67
N GLN A 172 -14.29 10.60 -10.64
CA GLN A 172 -13.85 9.66 -11.68
C GLN A 172 -14.82 8.47 -11.78
N LYS A 173 -15.41 8.33 -12.97
CA LYS A 173 -16.26 7.21 -13.36
C LYS A 173 -15.41 6.19 -14.14
N PRO A 174 -15.80 4.91 -14.13
CA PRO A 174 -15.20 3.90 -15.00
C PRO A 174 -15.62 4.22 -16.43
N GLU A 175 -14.87 5.10 -17.11
CA GLU A 175 -15.03 5.24 -18.54
C GLU A 175 -14.28 4.09 -19.21
N TYR A 176 -15.03 3.17 -19.83
CA TYR A 176 -14.53 2.09 -20.70
C TYR A 176 -13.75 2.62 -21.93
N LYS A 177 -13.47 3.93 -21.98
CA LYS A 177 -12.70 4.60 -23.01
C LYS A 177 -11.57 5.41 -22.37
N ASN A 178 -10.34 4.90 -22.50
CA ASN A 178 -9.11 5.68 -22.63
C ASN A 178 -9.00 6.91 -21.71
N MET A 179 -8.72 6.67 -20.43
CA MET A 179 -8.47 7.69 -19.39
C MET A 179 -7.49 8.81 -19.79
N PHE A 180 -6.61 8.56 -20.77
CA PHE A 180 -5.54 9.49 -21.12
C PHE A 180 -5.59 9.92 -22.61
N SER A 181 -6.78 9.89 -23.21
CA SER A 181 -7.06 10.21 -24.62
C SER A 181 -6.67 11.63 -25.10
N GLY A 182 -6.18 12.49 -24.21
CA GLY A 182 -5.62 13.80 -24.56
C GLY A 182 -4.17 13.78 -25.06
N TRP A 183 -3.35 12.79 -24.66
CA TRP A 183 -1.92 12.74 -25.01
C TRP A 183 -1.59 11.66 -26.06
N LEU A 184 -2.19 10.47 -25.95
CA LEU A 184 -1.85 9.31 -26.81
C LEU A 184 -2.63 9.27 -28.13
N LYS A 185 -2.64 10.38 -28.89
CA LYS A 185 -3.12 10.38 -30.29
C LYS A 185 -2.01 10.22 -31.34
N GLY A 186 -0.75 10.13 -30.94
CA GLY A 186 0.36 9.87 -31.86
C GLY A 186 0.75 8.39 -31.91
N ALA A 187 0.61 7.78 -33.08
CA ALA A 187 1.41 6.64 -33.57
C ALA A 187 1.11 5.17 -33.19
N PHE A 188 0.53 4.78 -32.05
CA PHE A 188 0.54 3.34 -31.67
C PHE A 188 -0.78 2.55 -31.71
N ARG A 189 -1.89 3.13 -32.17
CA ARG A 189 -3.19 2.41 -32.18
C ARG A 189 -3.45 1.48 -33.36
N SER A 190 -2.60 1.47 -34.39
CA SER A 190 -2.92 0.79 -35.65
C SER A 190 -2.08 -0.44 -35.99
N GLY A 191 -1.16 -0.88 -35.11
CA GLY A 191 -0.32 -2.04 -35.39
C GLY A 191 0.06 -2.84 -34.14
N LYS A 192 -0.50 -4.05 -34.05
CA LYS A 192 -0.12 -5.18 -33.15
C LYS A 192 -0.62 -5.12 -31.70
N LYS A 193 -1.89 -5.49 -31.51
CA LYS A 193 -2.47 -5.92 -30.22
C LYS A 193 -1.58 -6.95 -29.49
N GLU A 194 -1.03 -7.92 -30.24
CA GLU A 194 -0.09 -8.93 -29.72
C GLU A 194 1.20 -8.32 -29.12
N MET A 195 1.71 -7.22 -29.68
CA MET A 195 2.91 -6.56 -29.16
C MET A 195 2.61 -5.86 -27.83
N GLN A 196 1.44 -5.23 -27.69
CA GLN A 196 1.01 -4.60 -26.44
C GLN A 196 0.77 -5.64 -25.35
N GLU A 197 0.10 -6.75 -25.66
CA GLU A 197 -0.09 -7.87 -24.74
C GLU A 197 1.26 -8.42 -24.27
N SER A 198 2.23 -8.60 -25.18
CA SER A 198 3.58 -9.07 -24.82
C SER A 198 4.35 -8.10 -23.90
N ILE A 199 4.17 -6.79 -24.06
CA ILE A 199 4.78 -5.77 -23.19
C ILE A 199 4.11 -5.83 -21.81
N GLN A 200 2.78 -5.90 -21.78
CA GLN A 200 2.00 -5.95 -20.54
C GLN A 200 2.33 -7.21 -19.72
N GLU A 201 2.44 -8.38 -20.36
CA GLU A 201 2.83 -9.62 -19.69
C GLU A 201 4.24 -9.52 -19.08
N LYS A 202 5.21 -9.00 -19.84
CA LYS A 202 6.57 -8.80 -19.34
C LYS A 202 6.62 -7.78 -18.20
N LEU A 203 5.89 -6.68 -18.30
CA LEU A 203 5.75 -5.70 -17.22
C LEU A 203 5.15 -6.35 -15.98
N ASN A 204 4.07 -7.11 -16.16
CA ASN A 204 3.41 -7.78 -15.04
C ASN A 204 4.35 -8.78 -14.36
N PHE A 205 5.14 -9.52 -15.13
CA PHE A 205 6.15 -10.44 -14.63
C PHE A 205 7.24 -9.71 -13.85
N ILE A 206 7.86 -8.67 -14.43
CA ILE A 206 8.94 -7.92 -13.78
C ILE A 206 8.43 -7.23 -12.51
N LEU A 207 7.29 -6.55 -12.55
CA LEU A 207 6.73 -5.84 -11.40
C LEU A 207 6.27 -6.81 -10.30
N SER A 208 5.80 -8.01 -10.66
CA SER A 208 5.44 -9.04 -9.66
C SER A 208 6.65 -9.62 -8.90
N THR A 209 7.84 -9.49 -9.49
CA THR A 209 9.11 -9.94 -8.90
C THR A 209 10.02 -8.78 -8.48
N ALA A 210 9.54 -7.54 -8.59
CA ALA A 210 10.27 -6.38 -8.16
C ALA A 210 10.37 -6.35 -6.62
N PRO A 211 11.45 -5.79 -6.05
CA PRO A 211 11.51 -5.61 -4.60
C PRO A 211 10.37 -4.69 -4.14
N MET A 212 9.70 -5.06 -3.05
CA MET A 212 8.59 -4.30 -2.46
C MET A 212 8.74 -4.26 -0.94
N TRP A 213 8.00 -3.36 -0.30
CA TRP A 213 7.81 -3.41 1.15
C TRP A 213 7.02 -4.66 1.56
N ASP A 214 7.21 -5.11 2.80
CA ASP A 214 6.32 -6.07 3.41
C ASP A 214 4.99 -5.35 3.72
N ARG A 215 3.87 -6.06 3.59
CA ARG A 215 2.53 -5.52 3.80
C ARG A 215 1.90 -6.18 5.01
N LEU A 216 1.58 -5.38 6.02
CA LEU A 216 0.81 -5.81 7.18
C LEU A 216 -0.63 -5.34 7.05
N GLU A 217 -1.58 -6.27 7.00
CA GLU A 217 -3.01 -6.00 6.99
C GLU A 217 -3.58 -6.19 8.40
N LEU A 218 -4.18 -5.13 8.92
CA LEU A 218 -4.80 -5.10 10.24
C LEU A 218 -6.31 -5.10 10.10
N LYS A 219 -7.01 -5.54 11.15
CA LYS A 219 -8.46 -5.47 11.23
C LYS A 219 -8.98 -4.06 10.99
N GLY A 220 -10.15 -3.98 10.38
CA GLY A 220 -10.76 -2.72 9.97
C GLY A 220 -10.15 -2.13 8.69
N ASN A 221 -9.62 -2.98 7.81
CA ASN A 221 -9.03 -2.60 6.51
C ASN A 221 -7.92 -1.55 6.63
N LYS A 222 -7.08 -1.69 7.67
CA LYS A 222 -5.94 -0.82 7.90
C LYS A 222 -4.68 -1.49 7.40
N TYR A 223 -3.81 -0.71 6.79
CA TYR A 223 -2.59 -1.22 6.19
C TYR A 223 -1.35 -0.51 6.73
N VAL A 224 -0.26 -1.25 6.83
CA VAL A 224 1.07 -0.73 7.13
C VAL A 224 2.06 -1.36 6.15
N LEU A 225 2.77 -0.51 5.41
CA LEU A 225 3.94 -0.93 4.64
C LEU A 225 5.20 -0.77 5.48
N GLY A 226 6.16 -1.67 5.33
CA GLY A 226 7.42 -1.61 6.08
C GLY A 226 8.20 -2.93 6.04
N GLU A 227 9.05 -3.13 7.03
CA GLU A 227 9.91 -4.31 7.16
C GLU A 227 9.46 -5.17 8.34
N PHE A 228 9.15 -6.43 8.05
CA PHE A 228 8.99 -7.45 9.08
C PHE A 228 10.36 -7.82 9.67
N LEU A 229 10.44 -7.82 11.00
CA LEU A 229 11.67 -8.15 11.71
C LEU A 229 11.59 -9.57 12.29
N GLU A 230 10.69 -9.77 13.26
CA GLU A 230 10.55 -11.04 13.97
C GLU A 230 9.23 -11.13 14.74
N PHE A 231 8.93 -12.32 15.25
CA PHE A 231 7.87 -12.52 16.23
C PHE A 231 8.41 -12.33 17.65
N LYS A 232 7.56 -11.81 18.54
CA LYS A 232 7.85 -11.67 19.97
C LYS A 232 6.72 -12.26 20.80
N GLY A 233 7.04 -12.98 21.87
CA GLY A 233 6.04 -13.70 22.65
C GLY A 233 6.66 -14.73 23.59
N LYS A 234 5.87 -15.73 23.97
CA LYS A 234 6.38 -16.85 24.78
C LYS A 234 7.29 -17.74 23.95
N GLN A 235 8.28 -18.33 24.60
CA GLN A 235 9.31 -19.13 23.93
C GLN A 235 8.74 -20.31 23.12
N GLU A 236 7.66 -20.94 23.60
CA GLU A 236 6.91 -21.97 22.87
C GLU A 236 6.41 -21.45 21.52
N ASP A 237 5.68 -20.33 21.52
CA ASP A 237 5.12 -19.72 20.30
C ASP A 237 6.23 -19.30 19.32
N ILE A 238 7.34 -18.74 19.81
CA ILE A 238 8.47 -18.34 18.98
C ILE A 238 9.16 -19.54 18.34
N GLN A 239 9.27 -20.65 19.08
CA GLN A 239 9.86 -21.87 18.57
C GLN A 239 8.99 -22.49 17.47
N ASP A 240 7.66 -22.41 17.59
CA ASP A 240 6.73 -22.89 16.56
C ASP A 240 6.77 -21.99 15.32
N LEU A 241 6.93 -20.68 15.49
CA LEU A 241 7.01 -19.70 14.41
C LEU A 241 8.40 -19.57 13.76
N LYS A 242 9.44 -20.27 14.27
CA LYS A 242 10.84 -20.11 13.81
C LYS A 242 11.07 -20.34 12.31
N ASN A 243 10.18 -21.11 11.68
CA ASN A 243 10.24 -21.44 10.25
C ASN A 243 9.66 -20.33 9.37
N ILE A 244 8.88 -19.44 9.95
CA ILE A 244 8.31 -18.28 9.29
C ILE A 244 9.36 -17.18 9.28
N LYS A 245 10.10 -17.12 8.17
CA LYS A 245 11.10 -16.09 7.91
C LYS A 245 10.77 -15.40 6.59
N ARG A 246 11.11 -14.12 6.48
CA ARG A 246 10.97 -13.32 5.24
C ARG A 246 11.54 -14.03 3.99
N SER A 247 12.66 -14.72 4.16
CA SER A 247 13.33 -15.52 3.11
C SER A 247 12.72 -16.90 2.85
N LYS A 248 11.68 -17.35 3.56
CA LYS A 248 11.10 -18.70 3.37
C LYS A 248 9.61 -18.68 3.16
N VAL A 249 8.94 -17.62 3.58
CA VAL A 249 7.48 -17.46 3.54
C VAL A 249 7.17 -16.23 2.72
N SER A 250 6.17 -16.33 1.84
CA SER A 250 5.67 -15.23 1.02
C SER A 250 4.45 -14.56 1.64
N HIS A 251 3.59 -15.35 2.30
CA HIS A 251 2.32 -14.88 2.80
C HIS A 251 1.88 -15.65 4.04
N LEU A 252 1.17 -14.97 4.94
CA LEU A 252 0.52 -15.59 6.09
C LEU A 252 -0.82 -14.93 6.40
N ILE A 253 -1.75 -15.74 6.89
CA ILE A 253 -3.12 -15.39 7.24
C ILE A 253 -3.36 -15.82 8.68
N ILE A 254 -3.99 -14.96 9.46
CA ILE A 254 -4.28 -15.22 10.86
C ILE A 254 -5.77 -15.46 11.03
N GLN A 255 -6.10 -16.66 11.52
CA GLN A 255 -7.45 -17.11 11.78
C GLN A 255 -7.68 -17.24 13.28
N LYS A 256 -8.85 -16.79 13.73
CA LYS A 256 -9.28 -17.02 15.11
C LYS A 256 -9.77 -18.45 15.24
N THR A 257 -9.17 -19.21 16.14
CA THR A 257 -9.76 -20.48 16.58
C THR A 257 -10.75 -20.14 17.69
N SER A 258 -12.05 -20.28 17.40
CA SER A 258 -13.08 -20.11 18.42
C SER A 258 -12.91 -21.21 19.46
N MET A 259 -12.51 -20.86 20.68
CA MET A 259 -12.66 -21.73 21.84
C MET A 259 -13.58 -21.03 22.84
N PHE A 260 -14.75 -21.62 23.05
CA PHE A 260 -15.67 -21.25 24.12
C PHE A 260 -15.01 -21.65 25.45
N GLY A 261 -14.59 -20.68 26.28
CA GLY A 261 -14.09 -20.94 27.64
C GLY A 261 -12.88 -20.10 28.07
N PHE A 262 -12.63 -20.05 29.38
CA PHE A 262 -11.64 -19.23 30.10
C PHE A 262 -10.15 -19.51 29.77
N ALA A 263 -9.84 -20.20 28.68
CA ALA A 263 -8.47 -20.49 28.25
C ALA A 263 -7.88 -19.32 27.44
N PRO A 264 -6.55 -19.06 27.51
CA PRO A 264 -5.91 -18.04 26.68
C PRO A 264 -6.19 -18.34 25.20
N SER A 265 -6.84 -17.39 24.52
CA SER A 265 -7.29 -17.58 23.14
C SER A 265 -6.10 -17.89 22.24
N LYS A 266 -6.15 -19.03 21.56
CA LYS A 266 -5.17 -19.39 20.54
C LYS A 266 -5.59 -18.80 19.19
N LEU A 267 -4.62 -18.67 18.28
CA LEU A 267 -4.79 -18.22 16.91
C LEU A 267 -4.11 -19.24 16.00
N GLN A 268 -4.73 -19.52 14.86
CA GLN A 268 -4.16 -20.34 13.81
C GLN A 268 -3.48 -19.43 12.79
N VAL A 269 -2.22 -19.67 12.53
CA VAL A 269 -1.40 -18.97 11.53
C VAL A 269 -1.24 -19.92 10.36
N LEU A 270 -1.90 -19.61 9.26
CA LEU A 270 -1.70 -20.28 7.98
C LEU A 270 -0.62 -19.54 7.21
N TYR A 271 0.37 -20.23 6.67
CA TYR A 271 1.44 -19.61 5.91
C TYR A 271 1.80 -20.40 4.65
N SER A 272 2.12 -19.65 3.60
CA SER A 272 2.52 -20.17 2.30
C SER A 272 4.04 -20.10 2.17
N PRO A 273 4.74 -21.25 2.06
CA PRO A 273 6.15 -21.26 1.72
C PRO A 273 6.40 -20.54 0.39
N ARG A 274 7.54 -19.86 0.30
CA ARG A 274 7.95 -19.22 -0.95
C ARG A 274 8.37 -20.29 -1.94
N ASP A 275 7.74 -20.29 -3.11
CA ASP A 275 8.17 -21.12 -4.23
C ASP A 275 9.33 -20.43 -4.94
N TYR A 276 10.50 -21.07 -4.94
CA TYR A 276 11.71 -20.61 -5.63
C TYR A 276 11.88 -21.26 -7.01
N ARG A 277 10.96 -22.15 -7.42
CA ARG A 277 11.18 -23.10 -8.52
C ARG A 277 10.15 -23.08 -9.65
N SER A 278 9.07 -22.29 -9.61
CA SER A 278 8.03 -22.38 -10.66
C SER A 278 7.70 -21.05 -11.37
N GLU A 279 7.95 -21.04 -12.68
CA GLU A 279 7.05 -20.40 -13.64
C GLU A 279 5.68 -21.11 -13.52
N GLY A 280 4.72 -20.49 -12.83
CA GLY A 280 3.31 -20.89 -12.86
C GLY A 280 2.84 -21.83 -11.74
N THR A 281 1.79 -21.38 -11.06
CA THR A 281 0.76 -22.15 -10.32
C THR A 281 1.20 -23.52 -9.79
N SER A 282 2.07 -23.51 -8.79
CA SER A 282 2.23 -24.64 -7.88
C SER A 282 1.40 -24.30 -6.63
N ASP A 283 0.37 -25.10 -6.36
CA ASP A 283 -0.44 -25.03 -5.13
C ASP A 283 0.50 -25.26 -3.95
N SER A 284 1.06 -24.17 -3.42
CA SER A 284 1.99 -24.21 -2.30
C SER A 284 1.22 -24.75 -1.09
N GLU A 285 1.56 -25.96 -0.66
CA GLU A 285 0.99 -26.61 0.52
C GLU A 285 1.03 -25.63 1.70
N SER A 286 -0.17 -25.14 2.09
CA SER A 286 -0.30 -24.20 3.18
C SER A 286 0.02 -24.90 4.49
N LYS A 287 0.96 -24.37 5.25
CA LYS A 287 1.32 -24.90 6.56
C LYS A 287 0.58 -24.15 7.64
N GLU A 288 0.29 -24.82 8.74
CA GLU A 288 -0.41 -24.24 9.87
C GLU A 288 0.39 -24.36 11.16
N VAL A 289 0.29 -23.33 11.99
CA VAL A 289 0.84 -23.30 13.35
C VAL A 289 -0.18 -22.62 14.25
N THR A 290 -0.35 -23.13 15.47
CA THR A 290 -1.24 -22.52 16.46
C THR A 290 -0.42 -21.85 17.55
N VAL A 291 -0.64 -20.55 17.76
CA VAL A 291 0.05 -19.75 18.80
C VAL A 291 -0.93 -18.98 19.67
N ARG A 292 -0.44 -18.41 20.77
CA ARG A 292 -1.26 -17.56 21.64
C ARG A 292 -1.59 -16.21 20.98
N SER A 293 -2.75 -15.65 21.31
CA SER A 293 -3.17 -14.33 20.82
C SER A 293 -2.30 -13.16 21.30
N SER A 294 -1.55 -13.37 22.38
CA SER A 294 -0.59 -12.42 22.95
C SER A 294 0.74 -12.34 22.19
N THR A 295 0.97 -13.23 21.22
CA THR A 295 2.15 -13.14 20.34
C THR A 295 2.07 -11.84 19.55
N GLU A 296 3.21 -11.21 19.33
CA GLU A 296 3.36 -9.93 18.65
C GLU A 296 4.26 -10.07 17.42
N VAL A 297 4.05 -9.21 16.44
CA VAL A 297 4.95 -9.00 15.29
C VAL A 297 5.72 -7.71 15.52
N LEU A 298 7.05 -7.77 15.45
CA LEU A 298 7.91 -6.60 15.36
C LEU A 298 8.00 -6.17 13.89
N PHE A 299 7.57 -4.94 13.63
CA PHE A 299 7.48 -4.40 12.29
C PHE A 299 7.97 -2.96 12.28
N GLN A 300 8.84 -2.62 11.35
CA GLN A 300 9.33 -1.26 11.16
C GLN A 300 8.55 -0.59 10.02
N PRO A 301 7.64 0.36 10.30
CA PRO A 301 6.89 1.04 9.25
C PRO A 301 7.80 1.81 8.29
N GLN A 302 7.39 1.90 7.03
CA GLN A 302 8.01 2.75 6.03
C GLN A 302 8.10 4.20 6.56
N ASN A 303 9.22 4.87 6.26
CA ASN A 303 9.51 6.24 6.70
C ASN A 303 9.58 6.42 8.24
N SER A 304 9.72 5.34 9.01
CA SER A 304 9.94 5.40 10.46
C SER A 304 11.21 4.67 10.88
N ALA A 305 12.02 5.31 11.72
CA ALA A 305 13.15 4.66 12.40
C ALA A 305 12.70 3.81 13.61
N LYS A 306 11.42 3.90 14.02
CA LYS A 306 10.92 3.24 15.23
C LYS A 306 10.26 1.92 14.87
N VAL A 307 10.72 0.85 15.51
CA VAL A 307 10.05 -0.46 15.47
C VAL A 307 8.75 -0.39 16.26
N ARG A 308 7.67 -0.90 15.67
CA ARG A 308 6.36 -1.03 16.30
C ARG A 308 6.03 -2.49 16.55
N LYS A 309 5.20 -2.73 17.57
CA LYS A 309 4.68 -4.05 17.91
C LYS A 309 3.21 -4.12 17.53
N PHE A 310 2.84 -5.21 16.88
CA PHE A 310 1.45 -5.47 16.52
C PHE A 310 1.03 -6.81 17.13
N LYS A 311 -0.02 -6.81 17.97
CA LYS A 311 -0.59 -8.05 18.50
C LYS A 311 -1.06 -8.92 17.34
N LEU A 312 -0.72 -10.21 17.33
CA LEU A 312 -1.12 -11.14 16.27
C LEU A 312 -2.64 -11.20 16.12
N SER A 313 -3.36 -11.02 17.23
CA SER A 313 -4.82 -10.94 17.23
C SER A 313 -5.41 -9.75 16.49
N SER A 314 -4.65 -8.69 16.19
CA SER A 314 -5.13 -7.53 15.42
C SER A 314 -4.79 -7.62 13.93
N ILE A 315 -3.91 -8.54 13.55
CA ILE A 315 -3.45 -8.75 12.17
C ILE A 315 -4.40 -9.73 11.47
N VAL A 316 -4.69 -9.46 10.20
CA VAL A 316 -5.48 -10.31 9.28
C VAL A 316 -4.55 -11.12 8.40
N SER A 317 -3.57 -10.46 7.78
CA SER A 317 -2.57 -11.10 6.92
C SER A 317 -1.27 -10.30 6.92
N LEU A 318 -0.20 -10.96 6.50
CA LEU A 318 1.08 -10.32 6.24
C LEU A 318 1.71 -10.92 4.97
N SER A 319 2.05 -10.04 4.03
CA SER A 319 2.77 -10.39 2.82
C SER A 319 4.23 -10.02 3.01
N LEU A 320 5.11 -11.00 2.89
CA LEU A 320 6.54 -10.85 3.05
C LEU A 320 7.18 -10.84 1.67
N THR A 321 7.85 -9.75 1.33
CA THR A 321 8.66 -9.68 0.11
C THR A 321 10.07 -10.13 0.47
N ALA A 322 10.83 -10.77 -0.43
CA ALA A 322 12.23 -11.14 -0.16
C ALA A 322 13.13 -10.20 -0.94
#